data_AF-A0A6D1A8Z3-F1
#
_entry.id   AF-A0A6D1A8Z3-F1
#
_cell.length_a   1.000
_cell.length_b   1.000
_cell.length_c   1.000
_cell.angle_alpha   90.00
_cell.angle_beta   90.00
_cell.angle_gamma   90.00
#
_symmetry.space_group_name_H-M   'P 1'
#
loop_
_entity.id
_entity.type
_entity.pdbx_description
1 polymer ?
#
loop_
_entity_poly.entity_id
_entity_poly.type
_entity_poly.pdbx_seq_one_letter_code
_entity_poly.pdbx_strand_id
1 'polypeptide(L)'
;GITEPVIFGVNLRYRKPFIAAMIGGALGGAYVVFTHVAANAYGLTGIPMIAIAAPFGFSNLIHYLIGMAIAAVSAFIAAFVMKI
;
A
#
# COMPACT_ATOMS: atom_id res chain seq x y z
N GLY A 1 7.75 7.53 5.01
CA GLY A 1 7.41 7.19 6.40
C GLY A 1 8.46 6.25 6.95
N ILE A 2 8.69 6.23 8.26
CA ILE A 2 9.74 5.38 8.87
C ILE A 2 9.22 3.94 8.90
N THR A 3 9.34 3.22 7.79
CA THR A 3 8.88 1.83 7.60
C THR A 3 9.91 0.81 8.04
N GLU A 4 11.15 1.24 8.25
CA GLU A 4 12.31 0.44 8.60
C GLU A 4 12.08 -0.42 9.86
N PRO A 5 11.49 0.07 10.97
CA PRO A 5 11.25 -0.77 12.15
C PRO A 5 10.30 -1.93 11.88
N VAL A 6 9.28 -1.72 11.03
CA VAL A 6 8.28 -2.75 10.70
C VAL A 6 8.86 -3.76 9.71
N ILE A 7 9.55 -3.25 8.68
CA ILE A 7 10.18 -4.08 7.65
C ILE A 7 11.28 -4.95 8.26
N PHE A 8 12.21 -4.36 9.02
CA PHE A 8 13.34 -5.10 9.60
C PHE A 8 12.99 -5.83 10.89
N GLY A 9 12.10 -5.28 11.73
CA GLY A 9 11.75 -5.86 13.02
C GLY A 9 10.84 -7.08 12.93
N VAL A 10 9.89 -7.08 11.98
CA VAL A 10 8.86 -8.13 11.89
C VAL A 10 8.85 -8.79 10.51
N ASN A 11 8.65 -8.01 9.43
CA ASN A 11 8.38 -8.61 8.12
C ASN A 11 9.55 -9.46 7.60
N LEU A 12 10.77 -8.89 7.57
CA LEU A 12 11.98 -9.59 7.11
C LEU A 12 12.39 -10.72 8.05
N ARG A 13 12.19 -10.56 9.37
CA ARG A 13 12.50 -11.60 10.35
C ARG A 13 11.70 -12.88 10.08
N TYR A 14 10.41 -12.76 9.78
CA TYR A 14 9.53 -13.90 9.57
C TYR A 14 9.40 -14.31 8.09
N ARG A 15 9.95 -13.54 7.15
CA ARG A 15 10.00 -13.72 5.68
C ARG A 15 8.65 -13.89 4.97
N LYS A 16 7.78 -14.80 5.43
CA LYS A 16 6.44 -15.00 4.89
C LYS A 16 5.57 -13.74 5.00
N PRO A 17 5.55 -12.99 6.12
CA PRO A 17 4.77 -11.75 6.19
C PRO A 17 5.30 -10.67 5.23
N PHE A 18 6.61 -10.68 4.97
CA PHE A 18 7.21 -9.78 3.97
C PHE A 18 6.70 -10.08 2.56
N ILE A 19 6.65 -11.36 2.16
CA ILE A 19 6.13 -11.75 0.84
C ILE A 19 4.64 -11.40 0.72
N ALA A 20 3.83 -11.68 1.75
CA ALA A 20 2.42 -11.31 1.76
C ALA A 20 2.23 -9.78 1.62
N ALA A 21 3.01 -8.98 2.36
CA ALA A 21 2.99 -7.52 2.27
C ALA A 21 3.43 -7.02 0.87
N MET A 22 4.43 -7.66 0.26
CA MET A 22 4.87 -7.32 -1.11
C MET A 22 3.79 -7.59 -2.15
N ILE A 23 3.09 -8.73 -2.06
CA ILE A 23 2.00 -9.08 -2.99
C ILE A 23 0.89 -8.03 -2.89
N GLY A 24 0.51 -7.66 -1.67
CA GLY A 24 -0.51 -6.63 -1.49
C GLY A 24 -0.08 -5.26 -1.99
N GLY A 25 1.15 -4.85 -1.67
CA GLY A 25 1.72 -3.60 -2.17
C GLY A 25 1.76 -3.54 -3.70
N ALA A 26 2.12 -4.65 -4.36
CA ALA A 26 2.16 -4.73 -5.82
C ALA A 26 0.77 -4.58 -6.45
N LEU A 27 -0.25 -5.25 -5.90
CA LEU A 27 -1.62 -5.19 -6.42
C LEU A 27 -2.27 -3.82 -6.22
N GLY A 28 -2.16 -3.25 -5.02
CA GLY A 28 -2.67 -1.90 -4.78
C GLY A 28 -1.92 -0.83 -5.58
N GLY A 29 -0.60 -0.95 -5.67
CA GLY A 29 0.23 -0.06 -6.50
C GLY A 29 -0.14 -0.13 -7.98
N ALA A 30 -0.34 -1.33 -8.52
CA ALA A 30 -0.78 -1.52 -9.91
C ALA A 30 -2.13 -0.85 -10.17
N TYR A 31 -3.10 -0.97 -9.27
CA TYR A 31 -4.40 -0.29 -9.39
C TYR A 31 -4.27 1.24 -9.38
N VAL A 32 -3.47 1.79 -8.48
CA VAL A 32 -3.24 3.25 -8.37
C VAL A 32 -2.58 3.81 -9.63
N VAL A 33 -1.63 3.07 -10.21
CA VAL A 33 -1.01 3.43 -11.50
C VAL A 33 -2.01 3.34 -12.65
N PHE A 34 -2.81 2.26 -12.70
CA PHE A 34 -3.82 2.06 -13.75
C PHE A 34 -4.92 3.14 -13.74
N THR A 35 -5.26 3.65 -12.56
CA THR A 35 -6.26 4.71 -12.37
C THR A 35 -5.68 6.13 -12.46
N HIS A 36 -4.40 6.27 -12.81
CA HIS A 36 -3.70 7.55 -12.98
C HIS A 36 -3.81 8.48 -11.77
N VAL A 37 -3.70 7.94 -10.55
CA VAL A 37 -3.72 8.76 -9.34
C VAL A 37 -2.54 9.71 -9.31
N ALA A 38 -2.84 11.01 -9.25
CA ALA A 38 -1.82 12.06 -9.20
C ALA A 38 -1.45 12.44 -7.74
N ALA A 39 -0.19 12.84 -7.54
CA ALA A 39 0.35 13.24 -6.25
C ALA A 39 1.26 14.48 -6.40
N ASN A 40 1.15 15.44 -5.48
CA ASN A 40 1.81 16.75 -5.59
C ASN A 40 3.25 16.74 -5.05
N ALA A 41 3.66 15.65 -4.41
CA ALA A 41 4.96 15.50 -3.79
C ALA A 41 5.37 14.03 -3.75
N TYR A 42 6.66 13.79 -3.53
CA TYR A 42 7.23 12.47 -3.32
C TYR A 42 7.64 12.30 -1.86
N GLY A 43 7.67 11.06 -1.35
CA GLY A 43 8.19 10.75 -0.01
C GLY A 43 7.13 10.61 1.11
N LEU A 44 5.90 11.06 0.88
CA LEU A 44 4.75 10.74 1.73
C LEU A 44 4.07 9.49 1.20
N THR A 45 4.25 8.35 1.87
CA THR A 45 3.75 7.03 1.47
C THR A 45 2.78 6.46 2.49
N GLY A 46 1.81 5.65 2.06
CA GLY A 46 0.79 5.06 2.93
C GLY A 46 -0.33 6.06 3.28
N ILE A 47 -0.72 6.14 4.54
CA ILE A 47 -1.79 7.07 4.99
C ILE A 47 -1.45 8.54 4.68
N PRO A 48 -0.22 9.05 4.92
CA PRO A 48 0.15 10.43 4.59
C PRO A 48 0.00 10.81 3.11
N MET A 49 -0.01 9.85 2.18
CA MET A 49 -0.17 10.14 0.75
C MET A 49 -1.56 10.72 0.42
N ILE A 50 -2.56 10.49 1.28
CA ILE A 50 -3.90 11.08 1.15
C ILE A 50 -3.82 12.62 1.08
N ALA A 51 -2.96 13.24 1.89
CA ALA A 51 -2.83 14.69 1.95
C ALA A 51 -2.27 15.31 0.66
N ILE A 52 -1.47 14.56 -0.09
CA ILE A 52 -0.85 15.03 -1.35
C ILE A 52 -1.63 14.61 -2.60
N ALA A 53 -2.52 13.62 -2.48
CA ALA A 53 -3.45 13.19 -3.53
C ALA A 53 -4.78 14.00 -3.51
N ALA A 54 -5.23 14.42 -2.31
CA ALA A 54 -6.47 15.18 -2.13
C ALA A 54 -6.62 16.46 -2.98
N PRO A 55 -5.56 17.26 -3.22
CA PRO A 55 -5.70 18.49 -4.01
C PRO A 55 -6.05 18.26 -5.49
N PHE A 56 -5.91 17.04 -6.01
CA PHE A 56 -6.28 16.70 -7.40
C PHE A 56 -7.75 16.27 -7.55
N GLY A 57 -8.55 16.42 -6.50
CA GLY A 57 -9.99 16.19 -6.53
C GLY A 57 -10.43 14.87 -5.90
N PHE A 58 -11.73 14.79 -5.62
CA PHE A 58 -12.36 13.68 -4.90
C PHE A 58 -12.20 12.33 -5.60
N SER A 59 -12.16 12.31 -6.94
CA SER A 59 -11.98 11.09 -7.72
C SER A 59 -10.62 10.43 -7.43
N ASN A 60 -9.53 11.22 -7.44
CA ASN A 60 -8.18 10.71 -7.14
C ASN A 60 -8.07 10.18 -5.72
N LEU A 61 -8.69 10.87 -4.76
CA LEU A 61 -8.75 10.42 -3.37
C LEU A 61 -9.46 9.06 -3.26
N ILE A 62 -10.60 8.89 -3.92
CA ILE A 62 -11.35 7.63 -3.89
C ILE A 62 -10.54 6.50 -4.52
N HIS A 63 -9.94 6.70 -5.69
CA HIS A 63 -9.11 5.69 -6.33
C HIS A 63 -7.88 5.32 -5.49
N TYR A 64 -7.27 6.30 -4.81
CA TYR A 64 -6.18 6.04 -3.89
C TYR A 64 -6.63 5.17 -2.69
N LEU A 65 -7.78 5.48 -2.09
CA LEU A 65 -8.34 4.70 -0.99
C LEU A 65 -8.71 3.28 -1.41
N ILE A 66 -9.26 3.11 -2.61
CA ILE A 66 -9.53 1.78 -3.20
C ILE A 66 -8.22 1.02 -3.39
N GLY A 67 -7.18 1.66 -3.92
CA GLY A 67 -5.85 1.05 -4.07
C GLY A 67 -5.25 0.61 -2.72
N MET A 68 -5.42 1.43 -1.68
CA MET A 68 -4.98 1.09 -0.33
C MET A 68 -5.77 -0.09 0.26
N ALA A 69 -7.09 -0.12 0.04
CA ALA A 69 -7.93 -1.25 0.43
C ALA A 69 -7.55 -2.54 -0.31
N ILE A 70 -7.30 -2.46 -1.63
CA ILE A 70 -6.81 -3.60 -2.43
C ILE A 70 -5.49 -4.10 -1.86
N ALA A 71 -4.54 -3.22 -1.55
CA ALA A 71 -3.26 -3.62 -0.97
C ALA A 71 -3.44 -4.35 0.37
N ALA A 72 -4.26 -3.82 1.27
CA ALA A 72 -4.51 -4.42 2.58
C ALA A 72 -5.22 -5.77 2.46
N VAL A 73 -6.29 -5.85 1.67
CA VAL A 73 -7.08 -7.08 1.48
C VAL A 73 -6.25 -8.16 0.81
N SER A 74 -5.50 -7.84 -0.23
CA SER A 74 -4.68 -8.85 -0.91
C SER A 74 -3.46 -9.27 -0.10
N ALA A 75 -2.84 -8.38 0.69
CA ALA A 75 -1.83 -8.78 1.68
C ALA A 75 -2.41 -9.72 2.75
N PHE A 76 -3.62 -9.43 3.24
CA PHE A 76 -4.31 -10.27 4.21
C PHE A 76 -4.65 -11.65 3.65
N ILE A 77 -5.20 -11.70 2.43
CA ILE A 77 -5.49 -12.98 1.74
C ILE A 77 -4.20 -13.77 1.53
N ALA A 78 -3.12 -13.12 1.08
CA ALA A 78 -1.83 -13.77 0.89
C ALA A 78 -1.27 -14.32 2.21
N ALA A 79 -1.37 -13.56 3.31
CA ALA A 79 -0.97 -14.02 4.64
C ALA A 79 -1.81 -15.23 5.09
N PHE A 80 -3.14 -15.15 4.95
CA PHE A 80 -4.06 -16.23 5.31
C PHE A 80 -3.75 -17.52 4.54
N VAL A 81 -3.51 -17.43 3.23
CA VAL A 81 -3.11 -18.58 2.38
C VAL A 81 -1.77 -19.16 2.82
N MET A 82 -0.82 -18.32 3.25
CA MET A 82 0.48 -18.75 3.77
C MET A 82 0.43 -19.28 5.21
N LYS A 83 -0.76 -19.30 5.84
CA LYS A 83 -1.02 -19.75 7.22
C LYS A 83 -0.11 -19.06 8.25
N ILE A 84 0.01 -17.74 8.10
CA ILE A 84 0.70 -16.80 8.99
C ILE A 84 -0.30 -15.76 9.48
#